data_AF-A0A9E0PU99-F1
#
_entry.id   AF-A0A9E0PU99-F1
#
_cell.length_a   1.000
_cell.length_b   1.000
_cell.length_c   1.000
_cell.angle_alpha   90.00
_cell.angle_beta   90.00
_cell.angle_gamma   90.00
#
_symmetry.space_group_name_H-M   'P 1'
#
loop_
_entity.id
_entity.type
_entity.pdbx_description
1 polymer ?
#
loop_
_entity_poly.entity_id
_entity_poly.type
_entity_poly.pdbx_seq_one_letter_code
_entity_poly.pdbx_strand_id
1 'polypeptide(L)'
;MFEGLQDKFQEVFRRLKGEGRITEEHLAAALKQIRLALLEADVHFRVVKEFLARVEEKALGGKVLESLSPAQQVIKIVHDELTATLGGEDARELKMDGAPAVLLMCGLQGSGKTTTCGKLARRLAARGRYPLLVAADLQRAAAVEQLVQVGARVDIPVLRPEPGESVVALAQRSLREARERGRDVVILDTAGRLHVDQELMAEIAKIAATVSPDEVLYVADSMTGQDAVRSAQEFARVLPLTGVLLTKLDGDARGGAALSVRAVAQVPIRFVGVGEKPEDLELFSPARMASRILGMGDVMALIEKAQETVDAKEAQRLAERLSRNEFTLEDLRDQLRQVKKLGSLKSVLGMLPKMGGLKGLG
;
A
#
# COMPACT_ATOMS: atom_id res chain seq x y z
N MET A 1 -2.48 -11.69 -15.82
CA MET A 1 -2.54 -10.52 -14.91
C MET A 1 -1.15 -9.87 -14.91
N PHE A 2 -1.03 -8.60 -15.34
CA PHE A 2 0.24 -7.86 -15.54
C PHE A 2 1.21 -8.33 -16.65
N GLU A 3 0.81 -9.25 -17.54
CA GLU A 3 1.72 -9.90 -18.51
C GLU A 3 2.53 -8.90 -19.35
N GLY A 4 1.90 -7.84 -19.88
CA GLY A 4 2.62 -6.86 -20.70
C GLY A 4 3.68 -6.04 -19.94
N LEU A 5 3.46 -5.75 -18.65
CA LEU A 5 4.44 -5.04 -17.83
C LEU A 5 5.56 -6.00 -17.40
N GLN A 6 5.18 -7.21 -16.99
CA GLN A 6 6.08 -8.28 -16.59
C GLN A 6 7.06 -8.65 -17.72
N ASP A 7 6.57 -8.89 -18.94
CA ASP A 7 7.40 -9.20 -20.11
C ASP A 7 8.38 -8.06 -20.40
N LYS A 8 7.88 -6.81 -20.29
CA LYS A 8 8.61 -5.53 -20.20
C LYS A 8 9.89 -5.65 -19.36
N PHE A 9 9.67 -5.87 -18.08
CA PHE A 9 10.72 -5.95 -17.08
C PHE A 9 11.65 -7.14 -17.30
N GLN A 10 11.10 -8.32 -17.62
CA GLN A 10 11.89 -9.52 -17.87
C GLN A 10 12.86 -9.35 -19.04
N GLU A 11 12.46 -8.68 -20.13
CA GLU A 11 13.33 -8.38 -21.25
C GLU A 11 14.49 -7.46 -20.85
N VAL A 12 14.20 -6.39 -20.09
CA VAL A 12 15.21 -5.45 -19.58
C VAL A 12 16.24 -6.18 -18.72
N PHE A 13 15.77 -7.03 -17.80
CA PHE A 13 16.65 -7.76 -16.90
C PHE A 13 17.43 -8.89 -17.58
N ARG A 14 16.87 -9.51 -18.63
CA ARG A 14 17.59 -10.51 -19.43
C ARG A 14 18.78 -9.88 -20.15
N ARG A 15 18.61 -8.68 -20.70
CA ARG A 15 19.72 -7.90 -21.31
C ARG A 15 20.79 -7.57 -20.27
N LEU A 16 20.40 -7.06 -19.10
CA LEU A 16 21.34 -6.75 -18.02
C LEU A 16 22.12 -7.97 -17.52
N LYS A 17 21.51 -9.17 -17.48
CA LYS A 17 22.19 -10.41 -17.10
C LYS A 17 23.21 -10.89 -18.14
N GLY A 18 23.04 -10.53 -19.40
CA GLY A 18 23.98 -10.86 -20.48
C GLY A 18 25.27 -10.04 -20.42
N GLU A 19 25.26 -8.92 -19.70
CA GLU A 19 26.42 -8.04 -19.54
C GLU A 19 27.33 -8.53 -18.41
N GLY A 20 28.60 -8.76 -18.71
CA GLY A 20 29.59 -9.17 -17.70
C GLY A 20 29.90 -8.08 -16.66
N ARG A 21 29.63 -6.81 -16.99
CA ARG A 21 29.72 -5.66 -16.08
C ARG A 21 28.65 -4.63 -16.46
N ILE A 22 27.95 -4.09 -15.46
CA ILE A 22 26.99 -3.01 -15.69
C ILE A 22 27.75 -1.68 -15.66
N THR A 23 27.72 -0.97 -16.78
CA THR A 23 28.21 0.40 -16.93
C THR A 23 27.05 1.39 -16.71
N GLU A 24 27.37 2.68 -16.57
CA GLU A 24 26.36 3.74 -16.51
C GLU A 24 25.48 3.75 -17.77
N GLU A 25 26.05 3.46 -18.94
CA GLU A 25 25.32 3.36 -20.20
C GLU A 25 24.30 2.21 -20.19
N HIS A 26 24.69 1.04 -19.67
CA HIS A 26 23.79 -0.12 -19.51
C HIS A 26 22.64 0.20 -18.54
N LEU A 27 22.94 0.89 -17.44
CA LEU A 27 21.93 1.33 -16.46
C LEU A 27 20.97 2.34 -17.08
N ALA A 28 21.46 3.37 -17.78
CA ALA A 28 20.64 4.38 -18.44
C ALA A 28 19.70 3.76 -19.49
N ALA A 29 20.21 2.80 -20.28
CA ALA A 29 19.41 2.07 -21.25
C ALA A 29 18.29 1.26 -20.57
N ALA A 30 18.58 0.58 -19.46
CA ALA A 30 17.59 -0.16 -18.68
C ALA A 30 16.51 0.77 -18.08
N LEU A 31 16.91 1.88 -17.47
CA LEU A 31 15.98 2.87 -16.90
C LEU A 31 15.05 3.46 -17.96
N LYS A 32 15.56 3.71 -19.18
CA LYS A 32 14.74 4.18 -20.30
C LYS A 32 13.65 3.17 -20.69
N GLN A 33 13.98 1.88 -20.72
CA GLN A 33 13.01 0.82 -21.03
C GLN A 33 11.98 0.64 -19.91
N ILE A 34 12.44 0.68 -18.64
CA ILE A 34 11.55 0.65 -17.47
C ILE A 34 10.59 1.84 -17.51
N ARG A 35 11.06 3.04 -17.88
CA ARG A 35 10.23 4.22 -18.05
C ARG A 35 9.10 3.99 -19.05
N LEU A 36 9.42 3.45 -20.23
CA LEU A 36 8.43 3.18 -21.27
C LEU A 36 7.42 2.14 -20.80
N ALA A 37 7.88 1.06 -20.19
CA ALA A 37 7.02 0.01 -19.64
C ALA A 37 6.02 0.56 -18.61
N LEU A 38 6.48 1.40 -17.67
CA LEU A 38 5.62 2.02 -16.66
C LEU A 38 4.61 3.00 -17.27
N LEU A 39 5.01 3.80 -18.25
CA LEU A 39 4.10 4.75 -18.90
C LEU A 39 3.03 4.04 -19.75
N GLU A 40 3.41 2.99 -20.48
CA GLU A 40 2.46 2.14 -21.22
C GLU A 40 1.50 1.40 -20.29
N ALA A 41 1.93 1.13 -19.05
CA ALA A 41 1.10 0.59 -18.00
C ALA A 41 0.20 1.64 -17.31
N ASP A 42 0.05 2.83 -17.91
CA ASP A 42 -0.72 3.97 -17.40
C ASP A 42 -0.28 4.49 -16.02
N VAL A 43 0.98 4.29 -15.64
CA VAL A 43 1.55 4.91 -14.44
C VAL A 43 1.67 6.42 -14.64
N HIS A 44 1.23 7.21 -13.66
CA HIS A 44 1.32 8.66 -13.69
C HIS A 44 2.76 9.16 -13.85
N PHE A 45 2.98 10.09 -14.80
CA PHE A 45 4.32 10.51 -15.23
C PHE A 45 5.20 11.00 -14.05
N ARG A 46 4.61 11.73 -13.09
CA ARG A 46 5.34 12.22 -11.91
C ARG A 46 5.87 11.06 -11.06
N VAL A 47 5.06 10.02 -10.88
CA VAL A 47 5.43 8.82 -10.11
C VAL A 47 6.55 8.08 -10.82
N VAL A 48 6.46 7.92 -12.15
CA VAL A 48 7.53 7.30 -12.95
C VAL A 48 8.84 8.11 -12.83
N LYS A 49 8.76 9.43 -12.95
CA LYS A 49 9.95 10.31 -12.86
C LYS A 49 10.62 10.20 -11.49
N GLU A 50 9.85 10.29 -10.41
CA GLU A 50 10.36 10.20 -9.04
C GLU A 50 10.92 8.82 -8.72
N PHE A 51 10.24 7.76 -9.18
CA PHE A 51 10.69 6.38 -9.05
C PHE A 51 12.05 6.16 -9.73
N LEU A 52 12.18 6.54 -11.00
CA LEU A 52 13.42 6.34 -11.75
C LEU A 52 14.60 7.12 -11.13
N ALA A 53 14.36 8.33 -10.65
CA ALA A 53 15.40 9.12 -9.98
C ALA A 53 15.94 8.41 -8.73
N ARG A 54 15.07 7.81 -7.90
CA ARG A 54 15.49 7.04 -6.72
C ARG A 54 16.24 5.76 -7.10
N VAL A 55 15.78 5.06 -8.15
CA VAL A 55 16.47 3.87 -8.65
C VAL A 55 17.86 4.22 -9.15
N GLU A 56 18.01 5.29 -9.93
CA GLU A 56 19.28 5.77 -10.48
C GLU A 56 20.25 6.15 -9.35
N GLU A 57 19.81 6.95 -8.38
CA GLU A 57 20.60 7.35 -7.22
C GLU A 57 21.12 6.14 -6.43
N LYS A 58 20.26 5.14 -6.18
CA LYS A 58 20.64 3.93 -5.44
C LYS A 58 21.54 2.99 -6.25
N ALA A 59 21.35 2.92 -7.57
CA ALA A 59 22.16 2.10 -8.44
C ALA A 59 23.58 2.66 -8.60
N LEU A 60 23.75 3.98 -8.59
CA LEU A 60 25.06 4.65 -8.67
C LEU A 60 25.74 4.79 -7.29
N GLY A 61 24.97 5.00 -6.22
CA GLY A 61 25.46 5.25 -4.86
C GLY A 61 25.58 4.02 -3.96
N GLY A 62 25.05 2.86 -4.37
CA GLY A 62 25.02 1.65 -3.55
C GLY A 62 26.40 0.99 -3.40
N LYS A 63 26.75 0.58 -2.17
CA LYS A 63 27.82 -0.40 -1.98
C LYS A 63 27.41 -1.69 -2.71
N VAL A 64 28.27 -2.18 -3.60
CA VAL A 64 28.08 -3.48 -4.25
C VAL A 64 28.03 -4.54 -3.15
N LEU A 65 26.88 -5.19 -2.98
CA LEU A 65 26.80 -6.36 -2.12
C LEU A 65 27.60 -7.45 -2.83
N GLU A 66 28.72 -7.88 -2.25
CA GLU A 66 29.64 -8.85 -2.86
C GLU A 66 28.97 -10.19 -3.22
N SER A 67 27.80 -10.47 -2.64
CA SER A 67 27.03 -11.70 -2.86
C SER A 67 26.06 -11.67 -4.03
N LEU A 68 25.83 -10.51 -4.65
CA LEU A 68 24.89 -10.37 -5.76
C LEU A 68 25.62 -10.00 -7.05
N SER A 69 25.17 -10.55 -8.17
CA SER A 69 25.60 -10.05 -9.47
C SER A 69 25.10 -8.61 -9.66
N PRO A 70 25.80 -7.77 -10.44
CA PRO A 70 25.34 -6.42 -10.73
C PRO A 70 23.89 -6.37 -11.24
N ALA A 71 23.48 -7.34 -12.07
CA ALA A 71 22.11 -7.45 -12.56
C ALA A 71 21.10 -7.75 -11.44
N GLN A 72 21.44 -8.66 -10.52
CA GLN A 72 20.60 -8.95 -9.34
C GLN A 72 20.48 -7.73 -8.42
N GLN A 73 21.55 -6.94 -8.28
CA GLN A 73 21.52 -5.71 -7.50
C GLN A 73 20.55 -4.67 -8.11
N VAL A 74 20.58 -4.48 -9.43
CA VAL A 74 19.62 -3.58 -10.11
C VAL A 74 18.19 -4.08 -9.95
N ILE A 75 17.94 -5.38 -10.13
CA ILE A 75 16.60 -5.99 -9.91
C ILE A 75 16.11 -5.72 -8.48
N LYS A 76 16.98 -5.93 -7.49
CA LYS A 76 16.66 -5.69 -6.08
C LYS A 76 16.32 -4.21 -5.83
N ILE A 77 17.11 -3.28 -6.36
CA ILE A 77 16.84 -1.84 -6.20
C ILE A 77 15.49 -1.47 -6.81
N VAL A 78 15.19 -1.97 -8.01
CA VAL A 78 13.89 -1.75 -8.66
C VAL A 78 12.74 -2.32 -7.82
N HIS A 79 12.89 -3.54 -7.29
CA HIS A 79 11.91 -4.17 -6.42
C HIS A 79 11.67 -3.36 -5.14
N ASP A 80 12.74 -2.97 -4.45
CA ASP A 80 12.66 -2.23 -3.19
C ASP A 80 12.01 -0.85 -3.41
N GLU A 81 12.33 -0.19 -4.52
CA GLU A 81 11.71 1.07 -4.90
C GLU A 81 10.24 0.93 -5.31
N LEU A 82 9.86 -0.16 -5.98
CA LEU A 82 8.45 -0.43 -6.30
C LEU A 82 7.68 -0.66 -5.00
N THR A 83 8.24 -1.45 -4.08
CA THR A 83 7.67 -1.73 -2.76
C THR A 83 7.49 -0.44 -1.96
N ALA A 84 8.51 0.42 -1.92
CA ALA A 84 8.44 1.72 -1.25
C ALA A 84 7.37 2.63 -1.89
N THR A 85 7.30 2.68 -3.22
CA THR A 85 6.32 3.49 -3.95
C THR A 85 4.88 3.03 -3.69
N LEU A 86 4.68 1.73 -3.47
CA LEU A 86 3.40 1.12 -3.14
C LEU A 86 3.00 1.28 -1.66
N GLY A 87 3.88 1.80 -0.81
CA GLY A 87 3.59 2.10 0.60
C GLY A 87 4.55 1.48 1.61
N GLY A 88 5.49 0.66 1.17
CA GLY A 88 6.52 0.04 2.02
C GLY A 88 5.96 -1.11 2.86
N GLU A 89 5.32 -0.79 3.98
CA GLU A 89 4.77 -1.77 4.91
C GLU A 89 3.43 -2.36 4.43
N ASP A 90 3.17 -3.60 4.81
CA ASP A 90 1.90 -4.27 4.58
C ASP A 90 0.74 -3.48 5.20
N ALA A 91 -0.42 -3.53 4.53
CA ALA A 91 -1.61 -2.86 4.98
C ALA A 91 -2.05 -3.37 6.36
N ARG A 92 -2.25 -2.44 7.30
CA ARG A 92 -2.88 -2.72 8.59
C ARG A 92 -4.40 -2.80 8.42
N GLU A 93 -5.04 -3.54 9.30
CA GLU A 93 -6.50 -3.60 9.41
C GLU A 93 -7.12 -2.20 9.57
N LEU A 94 -8.42 -2.12 9.28
CA LEU A 94 -9.20 -0.88 9.41
C LEU A 94 -9.29 -0.45 10.88
N LYS A 95 -9.20 0.86 11.11
CA LYS A 95 -9.56 1.44 12.40
C LYS A 95 -11.08 1.37 12.57
N MET A 96 -11.50 0.87 13.72
CA MET A 96 -12.91 0.63 14.06
C MET A 96 -13.09 0.90 15.56
N ASP A 97 -12.81 2.14 15.95
CA ASP A 97 -12.80 2.57 17.36
C ASP A 97 -14.20 3.06 17.79
N GLY A 98 -15.04 3.44 16.83
CA GLY A 98 -16.41 3.87 17.04
C GLY A 98 -17.38 2.78 17.53
N ALA A 99 -18.50 3.23 18.10
CA ALA A 99 -19.60 2.38 18.58
C ALA A 99 -20.97 2.90 18.08
N PRO A 100 -21.45 2.46 16.90
CA PRO A 100 -20.79 1.56 15.94
C PRO A 100 -19.64 2.24 15.18
N ALA A 101 -18.70 1.45 14.67
CA ALA A 101 -17.67 1.94 13.76
C ALA A 101 -18.27 2.28 12.39
N VAL A 102 -17.83 3.35 11.75
CA VAL A 102 -18.41 3.86 10.51
C VAL A 102 -17.37 3.87 9.39
N LEU A 103 -17.66 3.13 8.32
CA LEU A 103 -16.85 3.02 7.12
C LEU A 103 -17.55 3.73 5.97
N LEU A 104 -16.97 4.82 5.48
CA LEU A 104 -17.52 5.61 4.37
C LEU A 104 -16.85 5.24 3.05
N MET A 105 -17.62 4.72 2.10
CA MET A 105 -17.11 4.30 0.79
C MET A 105 -17.33 5.39 -0.25
N CYS A 106 -16.26 5.92 -0.84
CA CYS A 106 -16.32 6.95 -1.87
C CYS A 106 -15.50 6.55 -3.12
N GLY A 107 -15.80 7.14 -4.28
CA GLY A 107 -15.05 6.86 -5.50
C GLY A 107 -15.86 7.01 -6.77
N LEU A 108 -15.18 6.80 -7.91
CA LEU A 108 -15.78 7.01 -9.23
C LEU A 108 -16.94 6.07 -9.54
N GLN A 109 -17.83 6.47 -10.44
CA GLN A 109 -18.86 5.56 -10.94
C GLN A 109 -18.22 4.35 -11.63
N GLY A 110 -18.77 3.16 -11.40
CA GLY A 110 -18.23 1.92 -11.99
C GLY A 110 -16.94 1.40 -11.33
N SER A 111 -16.43 2.06 -10.28
CA SER A 111 -15.23 1.62 -9.56
C SER A 111 -15.45 0.41 -8.64
N GLY A 112 -16.65 -0.17 -8.61
CA GLY A 112 -16.94 -1.36 -7.81
C GLY A 112 -17.28 -1.10 -6.33
N LYS A 113 -17.67 0.12 -5.94
CA LYS A 113 -18.08 0.47 -4.56
C LYS A 113 -19.09 -0.49 -3.95
N THR A 114 -20.27 -0.62 -4.55
CA THR A 114 -21.37 -1.47 -4.05
C THR A 114 -20.93 -2.92 -3.84
N THR A 115 -20.21 -3.51 -4.80
CA THR A 115 -19.67 -4.88 -4.68
C THR A 115 -18.63 -4.97 -3.57
N THR A 116 -17.76 -3.97 -3.45
CA THR A 116 -16.72 -3.89 -2.43
C THR A 116 -17.31 -3.77 -1.03
N CYS A 117 -18.42 -3.03 -0.86
CA CYS A 117 -19.15 -2.95 0.41
C CYS A 117 -19.58 -4.34 0.89
N GLY A 118 -20.15 -5.17 -0.01
CA GLY A 118 -20.55 -6.54 0.31
C GLY A 118 -19.36 -7.45 0.68
N LYS A 119 -18.28 -7.39 -0.10
CA LYS A 119 -17.04 -8.13 0.19
C LYS A 119 -16.44 -7.76 1.54
N LEU A 120 -16.36 -6.46 1.82
CA LEU A 120 -15.83 -5.94 3.07
C LEU A 120 -16.72 -6.36 4.25
N ALA A 121 -18.05 -6.24 4.11
CA ALA A 121 -18.99 -6.70 5.13
C ALA A 121 -18.84 -8.20 5.42
N ARG A 122 -18.78 -9.05 4.39
CA ARG A 122 -18.53 -10.49 4.57
C ARG A 122 -17.22 -10.76 5.31
N ARG A 123 -16.13 -10.07 4.92
CA ARG A 123 -14.82 -10.24 5.55
C ARG A 123 -14.85 -9.85 7.02
N LEU A 124 -15.55 -8.76 7.37
CA LEU A 124 -15.72 -8.34 8.76
C LEU A 124 -16.60 -9.33 9.54
N ALA A 125 -17.68 -9.82 8.95
CA ALA A 125 -18.53 -10.84 9.56
C ALA A 125 -17.79 -12.15 9.84
N ALA A 126 -16.95 -12.60 8.91
CA ALA A 126 -16.08 -13.77 9.10
C ALA A 126 -15.06 -13.59 10.25
N ARG A 127 -14.88 -12.37 10.76
CA ARG A 127 -14.01 -12.03 11.89
C ARG A 127 -14.80 -11.73 13.18
N GLY A 128 -16.08 -12.07 13.21
CA GLY A 128 -16.94 -11.90 14.38
C GLY A 128 -17.52 -10.49 14.56
N ARG A 129 -17.46 -9.64 13.53
CA ARG A 129 -18.16 -8.35 13.50
C ARG A 129 -19.59 -8.52 12.99
N TYR A 130 -20.45 -7.54 13.26
CA TYR A 130 -21.86 -7.53 12.86
C TYR A 130 -22.15 -6.30 12.00
N PRO A 131 -21.78 -6.32 10.70
CA PRO A 131 -21.92 -5.16 9.84
C PRO A 131 -23.38 -4.88 9.46
N LEU A 132 -23.66 -3.61 9.15
CA LEU A 132 -24.86 -3.09 8.52
C LEU A 132 -24.47 -2.34 7.25
N LEU A 133 -25.02 -2.73 6.11
CA LEU A 133 -24.85 -2.00 4.85
C LEU A 133 -25.89 -0.88 4.77
N VAL A 134 -25.52 0.27 4.23
CA VAL A 134 -26.42 1.44 4.07
C VAL A 134 -26.41 1.90 2.62
N ALA A 135 -27.59 1.92 1.99
CA ALA A 135 -27.76 2.32 0.61
C ALA A 135 -27.81 3.85 0.44
N ALA A 136 -26.64 4.49 0.57
CA ALA A 136 -26.50 5.95 0.47
C ALA A 136 -26.33 6.48 -0.98
N ASP A 137 -26.38 5.61 -2.00
CA ASP A 137 -26.48 5.98 -3.42
C ASP A 137 -27.96 6.15 -3.82
N LEU A 138 -28.51 7.34 -3.53
CA LEU A 138 -29.91 7.67 -3.87
C LEU A 138 -30.09 8.26 -5.27
N GLN A 139 -28.98 8.54 -5.96
CA GLN A 139 -28.97 9.22 -7.27
C GLN A 139 -29.13 8.24 -8.42
N ARG A 140 -28.58 7.03 -8.28
CA ARG A 140 -28.58 6.02 -9.35
C ARG A 140 -29.79 5.10 -9.25
N ALA A 141 -30.51 4.96 -10.37
CA ALA A 141 -31.62 4.02 -10.48
C ALA A 141 -31.18 2.60 -10.09
N ALA A 142 -31.99 1.94 -9.26
CA ALA A 142 -31.76 0.59 -8.74
C ALA A 142 -30.50 0.39 -7.88
N ALA A 143 -29.77 1.45 -7.46
CA ALA A 143 -28.60 1.28 -6.60
C ALA A 143 -28.94 0.69 -5.23
N VAL A 144 -30.09 1.08 -4.65
CA VAL A 144 -30.62 0.50 -3.41
C VAL A 144 -30.87 -1.00 -3.58
N GLU A 145 -31.57 -1.40 -4.64
CA GLU A 145 -31.86 -2.82 -4.90
C GLU A 145 -30.61 -3.62 -5.25
N GLN A 146 -29.63 -2.99 -5.93
CA GLN A 146 -28.33 -3.60 -6.19
C GLN A 146 -27.61 -3.91 -4.86
N LEU A 147 -27.56 -2.97 -3.92
CA LEU A 147 -26.93 -3.20 -2.62
C LEU A 147 -27.70 -4.25 -1.80
N VAL A 148 -29.03 -4.24 -1.85
CA VAL A 148 -29.88 -5.27 -1.22
C VAL A 148 -29.52 -6.68 -1.74
N GLN A 149 -29.39 -6.85 -3.06
CA GLN A 149 -28.99 -8.13 -3.64
C GLN A 149 -27.58 -8.53 -3.20
N VAL A 150 -26.65 -7.57 -3.14
CA VAL A 150 -25.29 -7.81 -2.64
C VAL A 150 -25.33 -8.25 -1.19
N GLY A 151 -26.07 -7.56 -0.32
CA GLY A 151 -26.23 -7.90 1.09
C GLY A 151 -26.85 -9.28 1.29
N ALA A 152 -27.89 -9.62 0.53
CA ALA A 152 -28.51 -10.95 0.56
C ALA A 152 -27.54 -12.08 0.18
N ARG A 153 -26.65 -11.85 -0.80
CA ARG A 153 -25.62 -12.85 -1.20
C ARG A 153 -24.57 -13.11 -0.11
N VAL A 154 -24.37 -12.17 0.80
CA VAL A 154 -23.40 -12.30 1.91
C VAL A 154 -24.05 -12.41 3.29
N ASP A 155 -25.37 -12.57 3.33
CA ASP A 155 -26.18 -12.63 4.56
C ASP A 155 -25.98 -11.42 5.51
N ILE A 156 -25.84 -10.22 4.93
CA ILE A 156 -25.67 -8.97 5.67
C ILE A 156 -26.90 -8.08 5.46
N PRO A 157 -27.51 -7.53 6.53
CA PRO A 157 -28.65 -6.64 6.41
C PRO A 157 -28.29 -5.34 5.71
N VAL A 158 -29.26 -4.81 4.95
CA VAL A 158 -29.15 -3.54 4.23
C VAL A 158 -30.22 -2.58 4.71
N LEU A 159 -29.80 -1.41 5.20
CA LEU A 159 -30.68 -0.30 5.52
C LEU A 159 -31.03 0.47 4.24
N ARG A 160 -32.33 0.57 3.97
CA ARG A 160 -32.92 1.27 2.81
C ARG A 160 -33.38 2.66 3.21
N PRO A 161 -33.36 3.64 2.30
CA PRO A 161 -33.98 4.94 2.52
C PRO A 161 -35.50 4.81 2.71
N GLU A 162 -36.07 5.67 3.55
CA GLU A 162 -37.51 5.90 3.60
C GLU A 162 -37.94 6.84 2.44
N PRO A 163 -39.21 6.80 1.99
CA PRO A 163 -39.68 7.69 0.93
C PRO A 163 -39.44 9.17 1.26
N GLY A 164 -38.70 9.88 0.40
CA GLY A 164 -38.36 11.30 0.59
C GLY A 164 -37.24 11.56 1.60
N GLU A 165 -36.61 10.53 2.15
CA GLU A 165 -35.49 10.67 3.08
C GLU A 165 -34.22 11.16 2.35
N SER A 166 -33.53 12.15 2.94
CA SER A 166 -32.24 12.61 2.42
C SER A 166 -31.10 11.65 2.77
N VAL A 167 -30.01 11.65 1.99
CA VAL A 167 -28.84 10.79 2.25
C VAL A 167 -28.24 11.07 3.64
N VAL A 168 -28.24 12.33 4.08
CA VAL A 168 -27.73 12.71 5.41
C VAL A 168 -28.62 12.17 6.52
N ALA A 169 -29.95 12.25 6.36
CA ALA A 169 -30.90 11.68 7.32
C ALA A 169 -30.76 10.15 7.42
N LEU A 170 -30.60 9.48 6.27
CA LEU A 170 -30.33 8.04 6.20
C LEU A 170 -29.03 7.67 6.93
N ALA A 171 -27.96 8.45 6.71
CA ALA A 171 -26.67 8.22 7.37
C ALA A 171 -26.81 8.36 8.91
N GLN A 172 -27.54 9.36 9.41
CA GLN A 172 -27.83 9.49 10.84
C GLN A 172 -28.68 8.35 11.39
N ARG A 173 -29.72 7.95 10.64
CA ARG A 173 -30.62 6.85 11.02
C ARG A 173 -29.87 5.52 11.09
N SER A 174 -28.90 5.31 10.20
CA SER A 174 -28.07 4.10 10.22
C SER A 174 -27.34 3.88 11.54
N LEU A 175 -26.87 4.96 12.19
CA LEU A 175 -26.20 4.86 13.49
C LEU A 175 -27.17 4.47 14.61
N ARG A 176 -28.42 4.94 14.55
CA ARG A 176 -29.46 4.55 15.51
C ARG A 176 -29.85 3.09 15.33
N GLU A 177 -30.17 2.70 14.09
CA GLU A 177 -30.55 1.33 13.76
C GLU A 177 -29.44 0.33 14.08
N ALA A 178 -28.18 0.69 13.82
CA ALA A 178 -27.05 -0.15 14.18
C ALA A 178 -26.97 -0.39 15.70
N ARG A 179 -27.13 0.65 16.52
CA ARG A 179 -27.15 0.50 17.99
C ARG A 179 -28.33 -0.33 18.48
N GLU A 180 -29.53 -0.08 17.97
CA GLU A 180 -30.75 -0.79 18.35
C GLU A 180 -30.70 -2.27 17.97
N ARG A 181 -30.06 -2.60 16.85
CA ARG A 181 -29.98 -3.98 16.33
C ARG A 181 -28.66 -4.68 16.66
N GLY A 182 -27.84 -4.12 17.55
CA GLY A 182 -26.56 -4.71 17.96
C GLY A 182 -25.55 -4.87 16.83
N ARG A 183 -25.57 -3.99 15.82
CA ARG A 183 -24.59 -3.94 14.73
C ARG A 183 -23.45 -3.03 15.15
N ASP A 184 -22.22 -3.54 15.07
CA ASP A 184 -21.03 -2.84 15.55
C ASP A 184 -20.23 -2.14 14.43
N VAL A 185 -20.58 -2.37 13.16
CA VAL A 185 -20.00 -1.69 12.00
C VAL A 185 -21.08 -1.23 11.04
N VAL A 186 -20.98 0.00 10.56
CA VAL A 186 -21.84 0.60 9.54
C VAL A 186 -21.00 0.88 8.29
N ILE A 187 -21.43 0.40 7.13
CA ILE A 187 -20.76 0.62 5.85
C ILE A 187 -21.69 1.41 4.93
N LEU A 188 -21.28 2.64 4.60
CA LEU A 188 -22.04 3.56 3.76
C LEU A 188 -21.59 3.44 2.30
N ASP A 189 -22.45 2.87 1.45
CA ASP A 189 -22.25 2.82 -0.01
C ASP A 189 -22.77 4.13 -0.63
N THR A 190 -21.87 5.06 -0.96
CA THR A 190 -22.26 6.37 -1.53
C THR A 190 -22.29 6.36 -3.05
N ALA A 191 -22.98 7.34 -3.63
CA ALA A 191 -23.05 7.51 -5.07
C ALA A 191 -21.68 7.63 -5.75
N GLY A 192 -21.55 6.97 -6.89
CA GLY A 192 -20.40 7.14 -7.78
C GLY A 192 -20.41 8.47 -8.49
N ARG A 193 -19.23 9.00 -8.81
CA ARG A 193 -19.07 10.34 -9.40
C ARG A 193 -18.27 10.23 -10.67
N LEU A 194 -18.74 10.77 -11.80
CA LEU A 194 -18.05 10.73 -13.10
C LEU A 194 -17.18 11.96 -13.32
N HIS A 195 -17.70 13.12 -12.92
CA HIS A 195 -17.02 14.40 -12.89
C HIS A 195 -17.23 14.98 -11.49
N VAL A 196 -16.30 15.80 -11.03
CA VAL A 196 -16.34 16.35 -9.67
C VAL A 196 -17.42 17.43 -9.62
N ASP A 197 -18.66 16.97 -9.53
CA ASP A 197 -19.81 17.78 -9.28
C ASP A 197 -19.71 18.33 -7.85
N GLN A 198 -19.58 19.66 -7.73
CA GLN A 198 -19.39 20.34 -6.47
C GLN A 198 -20.56 20.10 -5.50
N GLU A 199 -21.78 19.96 -6.01
CA GLU A 199 -22.96 19.72 -5.17
C GLU A 199 -22.87 18.34 -4.52
N LEU A 200 -22.51 17.32 -5.31
CA LEU A 200 -22.30 15.98 -4.79
C LEU A 200 -21.11 15.96 -3.81
N MET A 201 -20.00 16.65 -4.10
CA MET A 201 -18.85 16.78 -3.18
C MET A 201 -19.23 17.43 -1.86
N ALA A 202 -20.09 18.45 -1.89
CA ALA A 202 -20.65 19.03 -0.69
C ALA A 202 -21.54 18.03 0.08
N GLU A 203 -22.33 17.21 -0.62
CA GLU A 203 -23.17 16.19 0.01
C GLU A 203 -22.36 15.14 0.78
N ILE A 204 -21.29 14.58 0.18
CA ILE A 204 -20.48 13.57 0.88
C ILE A 204 -19.69 14.17 2.05
N ALA A 205 -19.25 15.43 1.92
CA ALA A 205 -18.64 16.15 3.03
C ALA A 205 -19.63 16.34 4.18
N LYS A 206 -20.90 16.66 3.90
CA LYS A 206 -21.96 16.75 4.90
C LYS A 206 -22.22 15.40 5.56
N ILE A 207 -22.26 14.31 4.81
CA ILE A 207 -22.40 12.95 5.36
C ILE A 207 -21.23 12.68 6.31
N ALA A 208 -19.98 12.85 5.86
CA ALA A 208 -18.79 12.60 6.66
C ALA A 208 -18.76 13.43 7.94
N ALA A 209 -19.09 14.74 7.87
CA ALA A 209 -19.17 15.60 9.04
C ALA A 209 -20.25 15.14 10.03
N THR A 210 -21.35 14.59 9.52
CA THR A 210 -22.50 14.17 10.33
C THR A 210 -22.24 12.86 11.07
N VAL A 211 -21.60 11.88 10.41
CA VAL A 211 -21.39 10.54 10.98
C VAL A 211 -20.00 10.33 11.56
N SER A 212 -19.06 11.25 11.29
CA SER A 212 -17.67 11.19 11.76
C SER A 212 -17.03 9.80 11.54
N PRO A 213 -16.82 9.41 10.27
CA PRO A 213 -16.36 8.06 9.93
C PRO A 213 -14.98 7.73 10.51
N ASP A 214 -14.84 6.51 11.02
CA ASP A 214 -13.54 5.95 11.46
C ASP A 214 -12.58 5.78 10.29
N GLU A 215 -13.11 5.36 9.13
CA GLU A 215 -12.35 5.20 7.90
C GLU A 215 -13.15 5.76 6.71
N VAL A 216 -12.48 6.54 5.88
CA VAL A 216 -12.98 7.01 4.59
C VAL A 216 -12.16 6.33 3.50
N LEU A 217 -12.80 5.38 2.82
CA LEU A 217 -12.16 4.47 1.88
C LEU A 217 -12.47 4.89 0.44
N TYR A 218 -11.42 5.24 -0.31
CA TYR A 218 -11.52 5.54 -1.73
C TYR A 218 -11.42 4.24 -2.55
N VAL A 219 -12.50 3.89 -3.24
CA VAL A 219 -12.56 2.71 -4.11
C VAL A 219 -12.21 3.13 -5.53
N ALA A 220 -11.09 2.61 -6.03
CA ALA A 220 -10.56 2.89 -7.36
C ALA A 220 -10.51 1.61 -8.20
N ASP A 221 -10.84 1.76 -9.48
CA ASP A 221 -10.67 0.70 -10.46
C ASP A 221 -9.20 0.66 -10.91
N SER A 222 -8.57 -0.51 -10.80
CA SER A 222 -7.19 -0.72 -11.25
C SER A 222 -7.00 -0.56 -12.77
N MET A 223 -8.07 -0.59 -13.56
CA MET A 223 -8.05 -0.30 -15.00
C MET A 223 -8.06 1.20 -15.31
N THR A 224 -8.53 2.04 -14.39
CA THR A 224 -8.60 3.49 -14.58
C THR A 224 -7.29 4.11 -14.10
N GLY A 225 -6.36 4.37 -15.03
CA GLY A 225 -5.04 4.92 -14.70
C GLY A 225 -5.09 6.38 -14.25
N GLN A 226 -4.96 7.31 -15.19
CA GLN A 226 -4.84 8.75 -14.89
C GLN A 226 -6.12 9.36 -14.28
N ASP A 227 -7.30 8.87 -14.70
CA ASP A 227 -8.56 9.39 -14.18
C ASP A 227 -8.75 9.06 -12.70
N ALA A 228 -8.38 7.85 -12.25
CA ALA A 228 -8.42 7.51 -10.83
C ALA A 228 -7.52 8.41 -9.99
N VAL A 229 -6.38 8.83 -10.55
CA VAL A 229 -5.42 9.72 -9.89
C VAL A 229 -6.00 11.12 -9.70
N ARG A 230 -6.53 11.73 -10.78
CA ARG A 230 -7.17 13.05 -10.69
C ARG A 230 -8.30 13.02 -9.68
N SER A 231 -9.16 12.02 -9.76
CA SER A 231 -10.30 11.90 -8.87
C SER A 231 -9.90 11.65 -7.42
N ALA A 232 -8.86 10.84 -7.17
CA ALA A 232 -8.32 10.65 -5.83
C ALA A 232 -7.84 11.96 -5.21
N GLN A 233 -7.19 12.85 -5.99
CA GLN A 233 -6.80 14.18 -5.50
C GLN A 233 -8.00 15.02 -5.10
N GLU A 234 -9.06 15.00 -5.90
CA GLU A 234 -10.24 15.81 -5.62
C GLU A 234 -11.02 15.28 -4.41
N PHE A 235 -11.14 13.96 -4.26
CA PHE A 235 -11.66 13.36 -3.04
C PHE A 235 -10.80 13.69 -1.82
N ALA A 236 -9.47 13.59 -1.92
CA ALA A 236 -8.55 13.92 -0.82
C ALA A 236 -8.61 15.39 -0.39
N ARG A 237 -9.03 16.31 -1.26
CA ARG A 237 -9.22 17.73 -0.92
C ARG A 237 -10.49 17.98 -0.11
N VAL A 238 -11.53 17.17 -0.30
CA VAL A 238 -12.85 17.36 0.30
C VAL A 238 -13.07 16.45 1.50
N LEU A 239 -12.49 15.25 1.47
CA LEU A 239 -12.61 14.25 2.51
C LEU A 239 -11.22 13.82 3.01
N PRO A 240 -11.05 13.63 4.33
CA PRO A 240 -9.85 13.04 4.88
C PRO A 240 -9.84 11.54 4.57
N LEU A 241 -9.34 11.18 3.38
CA LEU A 241 -9.18 9.77 3.00
C LEU A 241 -8.24 9.08 4.00
N THR A 242 -8.57 7.84 4.38
CA THR A 242 -7.78 7.03 5.32
C THR A 242 -7.22 5.77 4.68
N GLY A 243 -7.77 5.38 3.52
CA GLY A 243 -7.29 4.25 2.77
C GLY A 243 -7.85 4.17 1.35
N VAL A 244 -7.18 3.36 0.51
CA VAL A 244 -7.62 3.03 -0.85
C VAL A 244 -7.97 1.55 -0.94
N LEU A 245 -9.02 1.25 -1.71
CA LEU A 245 -9.47 -0.07 -2.09
C LEU A 245 -9.34 -0.18 -3.61
N LEU A 246 -8.48 -1.08 -4.10
CA LEU A 246 -8.31 -1.29 -5.55
C LEU A 246 -9.16 -2.48 -6.01
N THR A 247 -10.00 -2.28 -7.01
CA THR A 247 -10.84 -3.35 -7.57
C THR A 247 -10.32 -3.86 -8.90
N LYS A 248 -10.86 -5.00 -9.36
CA LYS A 248 -10.62 -5.60 -10.68
C LYS A 248 -9.15 -5.92 -10.95
N LEU A 249 -8.40 -6.24 -9.90
CA LEU A 249 -6.99 -6.59 -10.04
C LEU A 249 -6.79 -7.89 -10.81
N ASP A 250 -7.83 -8.73 -10.90
CA ASP A 250 -7.95 -9.94 -11.71
C ASP A 250 -8.05 -9.73 -13.22
N GLY A 251 -8.42 -8.52 -13.66
CA GLY A 251 -8.46 -8.20 -15.08
C GLY A 251 -7.08 -8.03 -15.70
N ASP A 252 -7.05 -7.57 -16.95
CA ASP A 252 -5.84 -7.02 -17.60
C ASP A 252 -5.48 -5.64 -17.00
N ALA A 253 -5.43 -5.60 -15.67
CA ALA A 253 -5.04 -4.43 -14.93
C ALA A 253 -3.54 -4.22 -15.19
N ARG A 254 -3.19 -3.06 -15.75
CA ARG A 254 -1.81 -2.69 -16.06
C ARG A 254 -0.95 -2.44 -14.81
N GLY A 255 -1.53 -2.47 -13.60
CA GLY A 255 -0.82 -2.32 -12.32
C GLY A 255 -0.39 -0.89 -12.00
N GLY A 256 -0.35 -0.03 -13.00
CA GLY A 256 0.05 1.36 -12.83
C GLY A 256 -0.92 2.20 -12.00
N ALA A 257 -2.20 1.83 -11.94
CA ALA A 257 -3.18 2.50 -11.09
C ALA A 257 -2.81 2.42 -9.60
N ALA A 258 -2.27 1.28 -9.14
CA ALA A 258 -1.88 1.10 -7.73
C ALA A 258 -0.75 2.05 -7.33
N LEU A 259 0.31 2.09 -8.15
CA LEU A 259 1.45 3.00 -7.99
C LEU A 259 0.99 4.46 -8.01
N SER A 260 0.09 4.79 -8.93
CA SER A 260 -0.31 6.17 -9.18
C SER A 260 -1.26 6.70 -8.11
N VAL A 261 -2.28 5.94 -7.74
CA VAL A 261 -3.26 6.35 -6.72
C VAL A 261 -2.59 6.48 -5.36
N ARG A 262 -1.70 5.55 -4.96
CA ARG A 262 -0.98 5.64 -3.68
C ARG A 262 -0.12 6.90 -3.60
N ALA A 263 0.72 7.12 -4.60
CA ALA A 263 1.67 8.24 -4.61
C ALA A 263 0.95 9.59 -4.54
N VAL A 264 -0.25 9.67 -5.13
CA VAL A 264 -0.99 10.92 -5.25
C VAL A 264 -1.99 11.13 -4.11
N ALA A 265 -2.73 10.10 -3.72
CA ALA A 265 -3.69 10.20 -2.62
C ALA A 265 -2.99 10.25 -1.25
N GLN A 266 -1.70 9.85 -1.17
CA GLN A 266 -0.89 9.81 0.05
C GLN A 266 -1.49 8.99 1.20
N VAL A 267 -2.51 8.18 0.94
CA VAL A 267 -3.15 7.24 1.89
C VAL A 267 -2.85 5.79 1.52
N PRO A 268 -2.73 4.88 2.49
CA PRO A 268 -2.32 3.50 2.22
C PRO A 268 -3.38 2.75 1.40
N ILE A 269 -2.95 1.87 0.51
CA ILE A 269 -3.86 0.88 -0.09
C ILE A 269 -4.12 -0.17 0.98
N ARG A 270 -5.38 -0.35 1.38
CA ARG A 270 -5.77 -1.28 2.46
C ARG A 270 -6.06 -2.67 1.92
N PHE A 271 -6.80 -2.74 0.82
CA PHE A 271 -7.30 -3.98 0.28
C PHE A 271 -7.33 -3.97 -1.24
N VAL A 272 -7.35 -5.18 -1.79
CA VAL A 272 -7.42 -5.43 -3.22
C VAL A 272 -8.51 -6.45 -3.53
N GLY A 273 -9.37 -6.14 -4.49
CA GLY A 273 -10.36 -7.04 -5.04
C GLY A 273 -9.76 -7.82 -6.21
N VAL A 274 -9.69 -9.15 -6.07
CA VAL A 274 -8.99 -10.07 -6.98
C VAL A 274 -9.92 -11.03 -7.72
N GLY A 275 -11.18 -10.60 -7.93
CA GLY A 275 -12.21 -11.43 -8.54
C GLY A 275 -13.60 -10.85 -8.32
N GLU A 276 -14.64 -11.58 -8.70
CA GLU A 276 -16.04 -11.16 -8.55
C GLU A 276 -16.74 -11.82 -7.34
N LYS A 277 -16.18 -12.90 -6.80
CA LYS A 277 -16.81 -13.62 -5.69
C LYS A 277 -16.75 -12.80 -4.40
N PRO A 278 -17.70 -12.96 -3.47
CA PRO A 278 -17.70 -12.13 -2.26
C PRO A 278 -16.49 -12.38 -1.32
N GLU A 279 -15.77 -13.50 -1.47
CA GLU A 279 -14.50 -13.79 -0.79
C GLU A 279 -13.26 -13.18 -1.46
N ASP A 280 -13.37 -12.67 -2.68
CA ASP A 280 -12.24 -12.16 -3.48
C ASP A 280 -11.86 -10.73 -3.05
N LEU A 281 -11.50 -10.57 -1.77
CA LEU A 281 -11.00 -9.35 -1.16
C LEU A 281 -9.84 -9.65 -0.19
N GLU A 282 -8.64 -9.25 -0.57
CA GLU A 282 -7.41 -9.52 0.15
C GLU A 282 -6.80 -8.25 0.76
N LEU A 283 -6.01 -8.41 1.82
CA LEU A 283 -5.15 -7.34 2.34
C LEU A 283 -4.06 -7.02 1.32
N PHE A 284 -3.82 -5.72 1.11
CA PHE A 284 -2.77 -5.28 0.21
C PHE A 284 -1.39 -5.51 0.83
N SER A 285 -0.49 -6.09 0.03
CA SER A 285 0.92 -6.25 0.38
C SER A 285 1.78 -5.63 -0.71
N PRO A 286 2.47 -4.51 -0.41
CA PRO A 286 3.35 -3.83 -1.36
C PRO A 286 4.42 -4.76 -1.94
N ALA A 287 5.06 -5.58 -1.10
CA ALA A 287 6.13 -6.48 -1.52
C ALA A 287 5.63 -7.58 -2.47
N ARG A 288 4.49 -8.22 -2.14
CA ARG A 288 3.88 -9.21 -3.06
C ARG A 288 3.45 -8.57 -4.38
N MET A 289 2.93 -7.34 -4.33
CA MET A 289 2.57 -6.62 -5.55
C MET A 289 3.79 -6.26 -6.40
N ALA A 290 4.87 -5.77 -5.80
CA ALA A 290 6.12 -5.48 -6.51
C ALA A 290 6.71 -6.75 -7.16
N SER A 291 6.73 -7.86 -6.42
CA SER A 291 7.17 -9.16 -6.95
C SER A 291 6.31 -9.66 -8.12
N ARG A 292 4.99 -9.46 -8.07
CA ARG A 292 4.07 -9.77 -9.16
C ARG A 292 4.33 -8.89 -10.39
N ILE A 293 4.51 -7.58 -10.20
CA ILE A 293 4.81 -6.63 -11.29
C ILE A 293 6.10 -7.02 -12.02
N LEU A 294 7.13 -7.44 -11.28
CA LEU A 294 8.40 -7.84 -11.87
C LEU A 294 8.38 -9.25 -12.47
N GLY A 295 7.39 -10.08 -12.13
CA GLY A 295 7.32 -11.48 -12.57
C GLY A 295 8.52 -12.32 -12.14
N MET A 296 9.06 -12.01 -10.96
CA MET A 296 10.35 -12.53 -10.47
C MET A 296 10.29 -13.01 -9.03
N GLY A 297 9.15 -13.55 -8.58
CA GLY A 297 8.99 -14.06 -7.22
C GLY A 297 10.10 -15.04 -6.81
N ASP A 298 10.45 -15.98 -7.69
CA ASP A 298 11.50 -16.97 -7.43
C ASP A 298 12.90 -16.34 -7.36
N VAL A 299 13.18 -15.32 -8.17
CA VAL A 299 14.46 -14.60 -8.16
C VAL A 299 14.59 -13.75 -6.91
N MET A 300 13.50 -13.13 -6.45
CA MET A 300 13.47 -12.38 -5.19
C MET A 300 13.70 -13.30 -4.00
N ALA A 301 13.06 -14.47 -3.95
CA ALA A 301 13.30 -15.47 -2.91
C ALA A 301 14.77 -15.94 -2.87
N LEU A 302 15.42 -16.07 -4.03
CA LEU A 302 16.84 -16.39 -4.11
C LEU A 302 17.73 -15.23 -3.61
N ILE A 303 17.38 -13.98 -3.92
CA ILE A 303 18.09 -12.78 -3.45
C ILE A 303 17.97 -12.66 -1.93
N GLU A 304 16.77 -12.83 -1.38
CA GLU A 304 16.52 -12.80 0.07
C GLU A 304 17.36 -13.86 0.81
N LYS A 305 17.32 -15.11 0.32
CA LYS A 305 18.12 -16.20 0.88
C LYS A 305 19.64 -15.94 0.80
N ALA A 306 20.10 -15.30 -0.28
CA ALA A 306 21.49 -14.93 -0.43
C ALA A 306 21.91 -13.87 0.59
N GLN A 307 21.05 -12.90 0.91
CA GLN A 307 21.30 -11.90 1.95
C GLN A 307 21.32 -12.51 3.34
N GLU A 308 20.33 -13.34 3.69
CA GLU A 308 20.29 -14.03 4.99
C GLU A 308 21.57 -14.84 5.24
N THR A 309 22.09 -15.49 4.20
CA THR A 309 23.34 -16.27 4.29
C THR A 309 24.56 -15.38 4.53
N VAL A 310 24.59 -14.19 3.95
CA VAL A 310 25.68 -13.22 4.15
C VAL A 310 25.60 -12.62 5.55
N ASP A 311 24.42 -12.18 5.98
CA ASP A 311 24.21 -11.61 7.31
C ASP A 311 24.57 -12.63 8.40
N ALA A 312 24.21 -13.91 8.20
CA ALA A 312 24.62 -14.99 9.10
C ALA A 312 26.14 -15.20 9.11
N LYS A 313 26.81 -15.12 7.96
CA LYS A 313 28.28 -15.22 7.87
C LYS A 313 28.99 -14.02 8.48
N GLU A 314 28.47 -12.80 8.30
CA GLU A 314 29.01 -11.60 8.92
C GLU A 314 28.83 -11.63 10.45
N ALA A 315 27.65 -12.04 10.92
CA ALA A 315 27.39 -12.25 12.35
C ALA A 315 28.31 -13.33 12.93
N GLN A 316 28.53 -14.43 12.21
CA GLN A 316 29.44 -15.50 12.64
C GLN A 316 30.91 -15.05 12.61
N ARG A 317 31.35 -14.29 11.60
CA ARG A 317 32.70 -13.69 11.58
C ARG A 317 32.89 -12.70 12.73
N LEU A 318 31.89 -11.90 13.04
CA LEU A 318 31.92 -11.00 14.19
C LEU A 318 31.98 -11.79 15.50
N ALA A 319 31.19 -12.85 15.65
CA ALA A 319 31.21 -13.74 16.81
C ALA A 319 32.56 -14.49 16.96
N GLU A 320 33.15 -14.98 15.87
CA GLU A 320 34.46 -15.62 15.86
C GLU A 320 35.57 -14.62 16.21
N ARG A 321 35.53 -13.39 15.70
CA ARG A 321 36.48 -12.33 16.06
C ARG A 321 36.37 -11.94 17.54
N LEU A 322 35.15 -11.84 18.06
CA LEU A 322 34.90 -11.61 19.49
C LEU A 322 35.38 -12.79 20.36
N SER A 323 35.17 -14.03 19.89
CA SER A 323 35.61 -15.26 20.56
C SER A 323 37.13 -15.42 20.56
N ARG A 324 37.83 -14.89 19.55
CA ARG A 324 39.30 -15.00 19.43
C ARG A 324 40.06 -13.88 20.14
N ASN A 325 39.37 -12.92 20.77
CA ASN A 325 39.98 -11.72 21.38
C ASN A 325 40.90 -10.93 20.40
N GLU A 326 40.78 -11.15 19.09
CA GLU A 326 41.50 -10.42 18.05
C GLU A 326 40.75 -9.13 17.73
N PHE A 327 40.64 -8.25 18.73
CA PHE A 327 40.20 -6.88 18.52
C PHE A 327 41.40 -6.09 17.97
N THR A 328 41.48 -5.94 16.66
CA THR A 328 42.62 -5.24 16.05
C THR A 328 42.45 -3.72 16.18
N LEU A 329 43.57 -2.98 16.14
CA LEU A 329 43.53 -1.51 16.11
C LEU A 329 42.84 -0.96 14.86
N GLU A 330 42.76 -1.76 13.79
CA GLU A 330 42.00 -1.41 12.59
C GLU A 330 40.49 -1.55 12.80
N ASP A 331 40.03 -2.58 13.51
CA ASP A 331 38.62 -2.74 13.88
C ASP A 331 38.19 -1.62 14.84
N LEU A 332 39.04 -1.22 15.79
CA LEU A 332 38.81 -0.07 16.66
C LEU A 332 38.75 1.24 15.85
N ARG A 333 39.63 1.42 14.87
CA ARG A 333 39.62 2.58 13.95
C ARG A 333 38.31 2.64 13.16
N ASP A 334 37.83 1.51 12.65
CA ASP A 334 36.65 1.47 11.80
C ASP A 334 35.36 1.65 12.62
N GLN A 335 35.30 1.12 13.85
CA GLN A 335 34.26 1.47 14.83
C GLN A 335 34.29 2.94 15.21
N LEU A 336 35.47 3.52 15.50
CA LEU A 336 35.61 4.94 15.83
C LEU A 336 35.18 5.84 14.65
N ARG A 337 35.43 5.43 13.40
CA ARG A 337 34.93 6.11 12.20
C ARG A 337 33.41 6.04 12.07
N GLN A 338 32.79 4.91 12.42
CA GLN A 338 31.34 4.74 12.44
C GLN A 338 30.67 5.62 13.51
N VAL A 339 31.25 5.66 14.71
CA VAL A 339 30.79 6.53 15.82
C VAL A 339 30.97 8.01 15.47
N LYS A 340 32.04 8.37 14.74
CA LYS A 340 32.27 9.74 14.25
C LYS A 340 31.27 10.16 13.17
N LYS A 341 30.75 9.23 12.36
CA LYS A 341 29.69 9.47 11.36
C LYS A 341 28.30 9.66 11.99
N LEU A 342 28.06 9.13 13.20
CA LEU A 342 26.77 9.21 13.88
C LEU A 342 26.54 10.51 14.68
N GLY A 343 27.49 11.43 14.73
CA GLY A 343 27.27 12.75 15.33
C GLY A 343 27.20 12.75 16.86
N SER A 344 28.22 13.38 17.46
CA SER A 344 28.42 13.62 18.89
C SER A 344 28.57 12.37 19.79
N LEU A 345 29.82 12.11 20.19
CA LEU A 345 30.22 11.22 21.29
C LEU A 345 29.52 11.54 22.64
N LYS A 346 28.75 12.63 22.71
CA LYS A 346 28.07 13.14 23.90
C LYS A 346 26.80 12.34 24.26
N SER A 347 26.14 11.72 23.28
CA SER A 347 24.92 10.90 23.51
C SER A 347 25.26 9.49 24.00
N VAL A 348 26.36 8.90 23.53
CA VAL A 348 26.79 7.54 23.92
C VAL A 348 27.40 7.51 25.33
N LEU A 349 28.11 8.57 25.74
CA LEU A 349 28.63 8.71 27.11
C LEU A 349 27.54 8.84 28.19
N GLY A 350 26.29 9.14 27.80
CA GLY A 350 25.13 9.17 28.70
C GLY A 350 24.46 7.80 28.92
N MET A 351 24.83 6.78 28.13
CA MET A 351 24.23 5.43 28.18
C MET A 351 25.13 4.37 28.84
N LEU A 352 26.34 4.74 29.30
CA LEU A 352 27.17 3.84 30.09
C LEU A 352 26.59 3.69 31.50
N PRO A 353 26.32 2.46 31.98
CA PRO A 353 25.90 2.25 33.36
C PRO A 353 27.00 2.78 34.29
N LYS A 354 26.64 3.63 35.25
CA LYS A 354 27.52 3.98 36.37
C LYS A 354 27.82 2.69 37.15
N MET A 355 28.89 1.99 36.79
CA MET A 355 29.51 0.97 37.64
C MET A 355 30.09 1.68 38.87
N GLY A 356 29.22 1.87 39.86
CA GLY A 356 29.64 2.15 41.23
C GLY A 356 30.18 0.87 41.85
N GLY A 357 31.35 0.98 42.48
CA GLY A 357 31.90 -0.07 43.32
C GLY A 357 33.38 -0.31 43.08
N LEU A 358 34.22 0.54 43.70
CA LEU A 358 35.51 0.18 44.32
C LEU A 358 36.20 1.47 44.81
N LYS A 359 35.80 1.94 45.99
CA LYS A 359 36.59 2.85 46.83
C LYS A 359 36.32 2.51 48.30
N GLY A 360 37.30 1.86 48.91
CA GLY A 360 37.29 1.44 50.31
C GLY A 360 38.62 0.82 50.70
N LEU A 361 39.71 1.54 50.47
CA LEU A 361 41.01 1.38 51.14
C LEU A 361 41.67 2.77 51.16
N GLY A 362 41.72 3.36 52.35
CA GLY A 362 42.18 4.73 52.62
C GLY A 362 41.38 5.33 53.75
#